data_AF-A0A7C6YHB2-F1
#
_entry.id   AF-A0A7C6YHB2-F1
#
_cell.length_a   1.000
_cell.length_b   1.000
_cell.length_c   1.000
_cell.angle_alpha   90.00
_cell.angle_beta   90.00
_cell.angle_gamma   90.00
#
_symmetry.space_group_name_H-M   'P 1'
#
loop_
_entity.id
_entity.type
_entity.pdbx_description
1 polymer ?
#
loop_
_entity_poly.entity_id
_entity_poly.type
_entity_poly.pdbx_seq_one_letter_code
_entity_poly.pdbx_strand_id
1 'polypeptide(L)'
;MLYLIIIICFILALLLEGSVLSFFVVESALPDMLLVLVMIWGFILGPRAGALLGLVGGLLQDVLFGSGLGYFALVKMLMGYGAGTLGREFYREQLLAPMLLLFVGTLSHELLLNILVSQFIGLGMPVEWTV
;
A
#
# COMPACT_ATOMS: atom_id res chain seq x y z
N MET A 1 -14.08 -14.84 12.14
CA MET A 1 -14.02 -13.61 12.95
C MET A 1 -12.88 -12.71 12.49
N LEU A 2 -11.61 -13.10 12.64
CA LEU A 2 -10.45 -12.24 12.29
C LEU A 2 -10.41 -11.78 10.82
N TYR A 3 -10.67 -12.67 9.85
CA TYR A 3 -10.74 -12.30 8.43
C TYR A 3 -11.84 -11.29 8.09
N LEU A 4 -12.96 -11.30 8.81
CA LEU A 4 -14.07 -10.36 8.61
C LEU A 4 -13.63 -8.93 9.01
N ILE A 5 -12.86 -8.83 10.10
CA ILE A 5 -12.33 -7.56 10.61
C ILE A 5 -11.34 -6.95 9.60
N ILE A 6 -10.48 -7.78 8.99
CA ILE A 6 -9.52 -7.34 7.96
C ILE A 6 -10.26 -6.73 6.78
N ILE A 7 -11.29 -7.43 6.27
CA ILE A 7 -12.09 -6.97 5.13
C ILE A 7 -12.79 -5.66 5.44
N ILE A 8 -13.41 -5.54 6.62
CA ILE A 8 -14.07 -4.31 7.06
C ILE A 8 -13.07 -3.15 7.17
N CYS A 9 -11.88 -3.39 7.73
CA CYS A 9 -10.83 -2.36 7.82
C CYS A 9 -10.36 -1.92 6.43
N PHE A 10 -10.21 -2.84 5.48
CA PHE A 10 -9.82 -2.52 4.10
C PHE A 10 -10.86 -1.65 3.41
N ILE A 11 -12.15 -1.99 3.55
CA ILE A 11 -13.24 -1.23 2.97
C ILE A 11 -13.32 0.17 3.59
N LEU A 12 -13.19 0.26 4.91
CA LEU A 12 -13.18 1.55 5.61
C LEU A 12 -11.98 2.41 5.22
N ALA A 13 -10.78 1.82 5.07
CA ALA A 13 -9.60 2.55 4.63
C ALA A 13 -9.78 3.11 3.22
N LEU A 14 -10.28 2.30 2.27
CA LEU A 14 -10.58 2.75 0.90
C LEU A 14 -11.62 3.88 0.88
N LEU A 15 -12.66 3.77 1.70
CA LEU A 15 -13.69 4.83 1.81
C LEU A 15 -13.12 6.11 2.42
N LEU A 16 -12.24 6.02 3.42
CA LEU A 16 -11.60 7.18 4.02
C LEU A 16 -10.60 7.85 3.06
N GLU A 17 -9.83 7.03 2.35
CA GLU A 17 -8.84 7.44 1.35
C GLU A 17 -9.53 8.22 0.21
N GLY A 18 -10.61 7.68 -0.34
CA GLY A 18 -11.37 8.29 -1.42
C GLY A 18 -12.33 9.42 -1.02
N SER A 19 -12.52 9.69 0.28
CA SER A 19 -13.48 10.71 0.74
C SER A 19 -12.84 11.81 1.58
N VAL A 20 -12.15 11.45 2.66
CA VAL A 20 -11.63 12.42 3.64
C VAL A 20 -10.20 12.83 3.31
N LEU A 21 -9.38 11.87 2.86
CA LEU A 21 -7.97 12.12 2.55
C LEU A 21 -7.76 12.78 1.19
N SER A 22 -8.72 12.66 0.28
CA SER A 22 -8.77 13.42 -0.98
C SER A 22 -8.87 14.93 -0.76
N PHE A 23 -9.33 15.36 0.42
CA PHE A 23 -9.32 16.77 0.85
C PHE A 23 -7.99 17.20 1.51
N PHE A 24 -7.16 16.25 1.93
CA PHE A 24 -5.86 16.46 2.58
C PHE A 24 -4.70 16.21 1.62
N VAL A 25 -4.83 16.66 0.37
CA VAL A 25 -3.70 16.71 -0.57
C VAL A 25 -2.75 17.81 -0.10
N VAL A 26 -1.70 17.43 0.60
CA VAL A 26 -0.57 18.33 0.90
C VAL A 26 0.49 18.06 -0.16
N GLU A 27 0.68 19.01 -1.07
CA GLU A 27 1.81 19.06 -2.02
C GLU A 27 2.11 17.69 -2.67
N SER A 28 1.10 17.11 -3.36
CA SER A 28 1.27 15.94 -4.24
C SER A 28 1.44 14.56 -3.58
N ALA A 29 1.36 14.43 -2.25
CA ALA A 29 1.46 13.13 -1.58
C ALA A 29 0.16 12.78 -0.83
N LEU A 30 -0.58 11.77 -1.30
CA LEU A 30 -1.79 11.29 -0.64
C LEU A 30 -1.43 10.21 0.41
N PRO A 31 -1.86 10.34 1.67
CA PRO A 31 -1.55 9.34 2.69
C PRO A 31 -2.25 8.00 2.38
N ASP A 32 -1.47 7.02 1.92
CA ASP A 32 -1.96 5.68 1.57
C ASP A 32 -2.23 4.82 2.82
N MET A 33 -3.47 4.89 3.32
CA MET A 33 -3.90 4.10 4.48
C MET A 33 -3.98 2.60 4.17
N LEU A 34 -4.29 2.24 2.93
CA LEU A 34 -4.37 0.86 2.50
C LEU A 34 -2.99 0.17 2.56
N LEU A 35 -1.92 0.87 2.18
CA LEU A 35 -0.54 0.39 2.28
C LEU A 35 -0.15 0.10 3.72
N VAL A 36 -0.50 1.01 4.65
CA VAL A 36 -0.24 0.83 6.08
C VAL A 36 -0.91 -0.45 6.61
N LEU A 37 -2.17 -0.67 6.25
CA LEU A 37 -2.89 -1.88 6.63
C LEU A 37 -2.24 -3.14 6.04
N VAL A 38 -1.90 -3.14 4.75
CA VAL A 38 -1.23 -4.25 4.08
C VAL A 38 0.08 -4.62 4.78
N MET A 39 0.90 -3.62 5.14
CA MET A 39 2.18 -3.85 5.81
C MET A 39 2.00 -4.40 7.24
N ILE A 40 1.06 -3.86 8.02
CA ILE A 40 0.79 -4.34 9.39
C ILE A 40 0.26 -5.78 9.36
N TRP A 41 -0.74 -6.05 8.51
CA TRP A 41 -1.30 -7.38 8.39
C TRP A 41 -0.28 -8.38 7.80
N GLY A 42 0.57 -7.94 6.87
CA GLY A 42 1.70 -8.72 6.37
C GLY A 42 2.69 -9.08 7.47
N PHE A 43 3.08 -8.11 8.30
CA PHE A 43 3.98 -8.32 9.44
C PHE A 43 3.42 -9.34 10.45
N ILE A 44 2.11 -9.28 10.74
CA ILE A 44 1.46 -10.15 11.74
C ILE A 44 1.16 -11.56 11.18
N LEU A 45 0.57 -11.66 9.99
CA LEU A 45 0.11 -12.91 9.38
C LEU A 45 1.21 -13.64 8.58
N GLY A 46 2.27 -12.91 8.21
CA GLY A 46 3.40 -13.42 7.46
C GLY A 46 3.34 -13.11 5.96
N PRO A 47 4.39 -13.50 5.21
CA PRO A 47 4.67 -12.95 3.87
C PRO A 47 3.65 -13.37 2.81
N ARG A 48 3.13 -14.61 2.87
CA ARG A 48 2.11 -15.08 1.90
C ARG A 48 0.78 -14.35 2.06
N ALA A 49 0.36 -14.13 3.31
CA ALA A 49 -0.88 -13.43 3.60
C ALA A 49 -0.75 -11.94 3.27
N GLY A 50 0.38 -11.30 3.63
CA GLY A 50 0.68 -9.91 3.25
C GLY A 50 0.71 -9.68 1.75
N ALA A 51 1.33 -10.59 0.99
CA ALA A 51 1.34 -10.51 -0.48
C ALA A 51 -0.07 -10.60 -1.07
N LEU A 52 -0.90 -11.55 -0.60
CA LEU A 52 -2.26 -11.73 -1.11
C LEU A 52 -3.14 -10.51 -0.77
N LEU A 53 -3.04 -9.99 0.46
CA LEU A 53 -3.77 -8.80 0.89
C LEU A 53 -3.33 -7.56 0.12
N GLY A 54 -2.03 -7.40 -0.13
CA GLY A 54 -1.47 -6.32 -0.94
C GLY A 54 -1.92 -6.38 -2.39
N LEU A 55 -1.95 -7.56 -2.99
CA LEU A 55 -2.42 -7.76 -4.36
C LEU A 55 -3.91 -7.48 -4.50
N VAL A 56 -4.75 -8.02 -3.61
CA VAL A 56 -6.20 -7.81 -3.66
C VAL A 56 -6.55 -6.36 -3.33
N GLY A 57 -5.91 -5.77 -2.31
CA GLY A 57 -6.10 -4.38 -1.94
C GLY A 57 -5.65 -3.41 -3.02
N GLY A 58 -4.45 -3.60 -3.55
CA GLY A 58 -3.93 -2.76 -4.62
C GLY A 58 -4.72 -2.91 -5.92
N LEU A 59 -5.23 -4.10 -6.25
CA LEU A 59 -6.16 -4.25 -7.38
C LEU A 59 -7.46 -3.48 -7.17
N LEU A 60 -8.02 -3.50 -5.96
CA LEU A 60 -9.21 -2.70 -5.66
C LEU A 60 -8.94 -1.20 -5.79
N GLN A 61 -7.78 -0.74 -5.33
CA GLN A 61 -7.37 0.66 -5.49
C GLN A 61 -7.11 1.02 -6.96
N ASP A 62 -6.45 0.16 -7.72
CA ASP A 62 -6.24 0.34 -9.17
C ASP A 62 -7.57 0.51 -9.91
N VAL A 63 -8.62 -0.24 -9.53
CA VAL A 63 -9.95 -0.16 -10.16
C VAL A 63 -10.73 1.10 -9.74
N LEU A 64 -10.55 1.58 -8.50
CA LEU A 64 -11.31 2.70 -7.96
C LEU A 64 -10.67 4.06 -8.25
N PHE A 65 -9.34 4.14 -8.19
CA PHE A 65 -8.57 5.39 -8.22
C PHE A 65 -7.45 5.39 -9.26
N GLY A 66 -7.03 4.22 -9.76
CA GLY A 66 -5.88 4.10 -10.66
C GLY A 66 -6.14 4.57 -12.09
N SER A 67 -5.15 5.24 -12.69
CA SER A 67 -5.12 5.57 -14.12
C SER A 67 -4.68 4.39 -15.00
N GLY A 68 -4.20 3.30 -14.40
CA GLY A 68 -3.87 2.06 -15.08
C GLY A 68 -3.93 0.84 -14.14
N LEU A 69 -4.24 -0.32 -14.72
CA LEU A 69 -4.45 -1.57 -13.98
C LEU A 69 -3.13 -2.24 -13.59
N GLY A 70 -2.97 -2.54 -12.31
CA GLY A 70 -1.91 -3.41 -11.79
C GLY A 70 -0.71 -2.70 -11.18
N TYR A 71 -0.62 -1.37 -11.22
CA TYR A 71 0.50 -0.63 -10.65
C TYR A 71 0.48 -0.67 -9.13
N PHE A 72 -0.64 -0.28 -8.51
CA PHE A 72 -0.77 -0.33 -7.06
C PHE A 72 -0.80 -1.79 -6.56
N ALA A 73 -1.42 -2.71 -7.31
CA ALA A 73 -1.42 -4.13 -6.99
C ALA A 73 -0.01 -4.72 -6.83
N LEU A 74 0.88 -4.47 -7.80
CA LEU A 74 2.24 -5.01 -7.78
C LEU A 74 3.07 -4.41 -6.64
N VAL A 75 3.04 -3.10 -6.48
CA VAL A 75 3.84 -2.43 -5.44
C VAL A 75 3.35 -2.83 -4.04
N LYS A 76 2.04 -2.84 -3.79
CA LYS A 76 1.49 -3.25 -2.49
C LYS A 76 1.69 -4.72 -2.17
N MET A 77 1.66 -5.59 -3.18
CA MET A 77 2.03 -7.00 -3.01
C MET A 77 3.48 -7.14 -2.53
N LEU A 78 4.41 -6.43 -3.17
CA LEU A 78 5.84 -6.46 -2.81
C LEU A 78 6.06 -5.92 -1.39
N MET A 79 5.40 -4.81 -1.04
CA MET A 79 5.48 -4.25 0.31
C MET A 79 4.90 -5.16 1.38
N GLY A 80 3.74 -5.75 1.14
CA GLY A 80 3.12 -6.71 2.06
C GLY A 80 3.98 -7.97 2.24
N TYR A 81 4.61 -8.46 1.17
CA TYR A 81 5.54 -9.58 1.24
C TYR A 81 6.81 -9.22 2.02
N GLY A 82 7.42 -8.06 1.73
CA GLY A 82 8.60 -7.54 2.42
C GLY A 82 8.33 -7.35 3.92
N ALA A 83 7.24 -6.70 4.27
CA ALA A 83 6.83 -6.52 5.67
C ALA A 83 6.60 -7.86 6.38
N GLY A 84 6.00 -8.85 5.71
CA GLY A 84 5.77 -10.16 6.29
C GLY A 84 7.00 -11.05 6.42
N THR A 85 8.01 -10.90 5.55
CA THR A 85 9.30 -11.58 5.72
C THR A 85 10.09 -10.98 6.88
N LEU A 86 10.13 -9.66 6.97
CA LEU A 86 10.77 -8.96 8.08
C LEU A 86 10.04 -9.23 9.41
N GLY A 87 8.72 -9.35 9.43
CA GLY A 87 7.96 -9.73 10.63
C GLY A 87 8.16 -11.16 11.14
N ARG A 88 8.82 -12.03 10.36
CA ARG A 88 9.28 -13.34 10.84
C ARG A 88 10.65 -13.27 11.52
N GLU A 89 11.52 -12.38 11.05
CA GLU A 89 12.89 -12.21 11.56
C GLU A 89 12.96 -11.23 12.73
N PHE A 90 12.09 -10.22 12.76
CA PHE A 90 12.02 -9.22 13.84
C PHE A 90 11.10 -9.66 14.98
N TYR A 91 11.57 -9.48 16.22
CA TYR A 91 10.78 -9.75 17.43
C TYR A 91 9.52 -8.86 17.47
N ARG A 92 8.36 -9.50 17.54
CA ARG A 92 7.02 -8.87 17.52
C ARG A 92 6.70 -7.94 18.69
N GLU A 93 7.59 -7.85 19.69
CA GLU A 93 7.35 -7.13 20.94
C GLU A 93 7.73 -5.64 20.88
N GLN A 94 8.53 -5.21 19.90
CA GLN A 94 8.92 -3.81 19.77
C GLN A 94 8.09 -3.08 18.71
N LEU A 95 7.24 -2.15 19.14
CA LEU A 95 6.47 -1.23 18.29
C LEU A 95 7.34 -0.38 17.34
N LEU A 96 8.64 -0.25 17.62
CA LEU A 96 9.61 0.43 16.77
C LEU A 96 9.85 -0.29 15.44
N ALA A 97 9.80 -1.63 15.43
CA ALA A 97 10.04 -2.42 14.23
C ALA A 97 9.01 -2.14 13.12
N PRO A 98 7.68 -2.24 13.35
CA PRO A 98 6.69 -1.90 12.33
C PRO A 98 6.71 -0.41 11.97
N MET A 99 7.04 0.51 12.89
CA MET A 99 7.16 1.93 12.55
C MET A 99 8.29 2.22 11.56
N LEU A 100 9.49 1.67 11.78
CA LEU A 100 10.60 1.80 10.83
C LEU A 100 10.30 1.13 9.50
N LEU A 101 9.66 -0.04 9.54
CA LEU A 101 9.20 -0.76 8.36
C LEU A 101 8.20 0.05 7.54
N LEU A 102 7.25 0.70 8.20
CA LEU A 102 6.28 1.56 7.55
C LEU A 102 6.98 2.78 6.93
N PHE A 103 7.91 3.42 7.65
CA PHE A 103 8.65 4.57 7.12
C PHE A 103 9.47 4.21 5.86
N VAL A 104 10.25 3.13 5.92
CA VAL A 104 11.04 2.64 4.78
C VAL A 104 10.13 2.12 3.66
N GLY A 105 9.04 1.45 4.02
CA GLY A 105 8.04 0.91 3.10
C GLY A 105 7.34 2.01 2.31
N THR A 106 6.91 3.10 2.96
CA THR A 106 6.33 4.25 2.27
C THR A 106 7.33 4.90 1.33
N LEU A 107 8.58 5.11 1.76
CA LEU A 107 9.60 5.74 0.92
C LEU A 107 9.94 4.89 -0.31
N SER A 108 10.04 3.57 -0.12
CA SER A 108 10.27 2.63 -1.23
C SER A 108 9.06 2.45 -2.13
N HIS A 109 7.84 2.65 -1.60
CA HIS A 109 6.59 2.53 -2.36
C HIS A 109 6.50 3.66 -3.37
N GLU A 110 6.68 4.90 -2.89
CA GLU A 110 6.71 6.09 -3.72
C GLU A 110 7.82 6.03 -4.78
N LEU A 111 9.00 5.52 -4.41
CA LEU A 111 10.11 5.39 -5.36
C LEU A 111 9.80 4.35 -6.46
N LEU A 112 9.26 3.19 -6.09
CA LEU A 112 8.92 2.12 -7.02
C LEU A 112 7.78 2.53 -7.96
N LEU A 113 6.73 3.17 -7.44
CA LEU A 113 5.64 3.69 -8.25
C LEU A 113 6.14 4.71 -9.25
N ASN A 114 6.93 5.70 -8.81
CA ASN A 114 7.48 6.71 -9.71
C ASN A 114 8.36 6.09 -10.81
N ILE A 115 9.19 5.10 -10.48
CA ILE A 115 10.01 4.40 -11.48
C ILE A 115 9.09 3.66 -12.47
N LEU A 116 8.14 2.86 -12.00
CA LEU A 116 7.24 2.10 -12.87
C LEU A 116 6.41 3.01 -13.79
N VAL A 117 5.86 4.08 -13.23
CA VAL A 117 5.08 5.07 -13.96
C VAL A 117 5.96 5.80 -14.98
N SER A 118 7.20 6.19 -14.62
CA SER A 118 8.14 6.84 -15.54
C SER A 118 8.52 5.96 -16.75
N GLN A 119 8.63 4.64 -16.58
CA GLN A 119 8.94 3.71 -17.67
C GLN A 119 7.78 3.60 -18.68
N PHE A 120 6.53 3.78 -18.24
CA PHE A 120 5.35 3.78 -19.10
C PHE A 120 4.99 5.17 -19.65
N ILE A 121 5.44 6.25 -19.01
CA ILE A 121 5.21 7.66 -19.41
C ILE A 121 5.99 8.10 -20.67
N GLY A 122 6.83 7.24 -21.26
CA GLY A 122 7.33 7.41 -22.64
C GLY A 122 6.25 7.56 -23.74
N LEU A 123 4.95 7.55 -23.37
CA LEU A 123 3.77 7.75 -24.20
C LEU A 123 2.86 8.93 -23.78
N GLY A 124 3.35 9.89 -22.97
CA GLY A 124 2.78 11.24 -22.92
C GLY A 124 1.52 11.45 -22.06
N MET A 125 1.53 11.04 -20.79
CA MET A 125 0.53 11.50 -19.81
C MET A 125 1.21 12.34 -18.71
N PRO A 126 0.65 13.52 -18.34
CA PRO A 126 1.22 14.37 -17.31
C PRO A 126 1.14 13.70 -15.93
N VAL A 127 2.23 13.82 -15.17
CA VAL A 127 2.48 13.26 -13.83
C VAL A 127 1.58 13.89 -12.74
N GLU A 128 0.64 14.76 -13.12
CA GLU A 128 -0.21 15.51 -12.19
C GLU A 128 -1.36 14.67 -11.58
N TRP A 129 -1.56 13.43 -12.04
CA TRP A 129 -2.70 12.58 -11.62
C TRP A 129 -2.30 11.27 -10.93
N THR A 130 -1.12 11.19 -10.32
CA THR A 130 -0.95 10.24 -9.21
C THR A 130 -1.60 10.86 -7.97
N VAL A 131 -2.94 10.90 -8.02
CA VAL A 131 -3.83 11.07 -6.88
C VAL A 131 -3.74 9.79 -6.06
#